data_AF-A0A4R7RXL9-F1
#
_entry.id   AF-A0A4R7RXL9-F1
#
_cell.length_a   1.000
_cell.length_b   1.000
_cell.length_c   1.000
_cell.angle_alpha   90.00
_cell.angle_beta   90.00
_cell.angle_gamma   90.00
#
_symmetry.space_group_name_H-M   'P 1'
#
loop_
_entity.id
_entity.type
_entity.pdbx_description
1 polymer ?
#
loop_
_entity_poly.entity_id
_entity_poly.type
_entity_poly.pdbx_seq_one_letter_code
_entity_poly.pdbx_strand_id
1 'polypeptide(L)'
;MYGPIEIIPLLLLLMVAGRPAILPQKAERYDVGGALMLAGFGLGKIMLLAFPVYEVHRLCVQASLEAQTGWSAFIAMLSFTLLPFLGLAGLSDLIGCLMKLFKREIPPLVRDPFWTVGPTDFWCRWSGVDSLAERSWKFAFKGCATVALVMWQGLTEGMVCWVVIHGLMILMNCLLGERLRWVKSVPRWMKGILTVLVFMLSMPLIYTGSFAGALHEWSQIFNPPKEDVYSLFLDRRLTTSRTCWLLWAAVLTVAALPGYSWWLAQGRRLRLLTRGSGSLLLIMIVTYVIASRLPGLGQRMSQEVSLWLNADGYHGVSIGDDGWLFRTQELDRLTQRRDVPGLTDEVIRLKNSLKEGDVHLMLLTVPDKLMLYPEPILPAKYWAPVLPPGYHSALERLRSAGVDVLDFTDKLWDERRRQPLYFKQDSHWRAEAMKELAVQVSRHIRKTYPKAVNDQTPLVDAEFIERQDLGDLASALTSSEPENHWSAESTQMVGLRGLHGSIKSSVLVIGGDLVNVFDDPNLSFGPGAPTDAPASFPIQLGSLLGHGLDVIDESQTSELTSRSVGKKLVVWVVRAGDL
;
A
#
# COMPACT_ATOMS: atom_id res chain seq x y z
N MET A 1 5.24 7.81 -10.71
CA MET A 1 3.93 7.55 -11.34
C MET A 1 3.00 8.70 -10.99
N TYR A 2 2.56 9.46 -11.99
CA TYR A 2 1.58 10.52 -11.76
C TYR A 2 0.23 9.86 -11.47
N GLY A 3 -0.39 10.20 -10.33
CA GLY A 3 -1.70 9.66 -9.98
C GLY A 3 -2.78 10.08 -10.99
N PRO A 4 -3.94 9.39 -11.03
CA PRO A 4 -5.04 9.68 -11.96
C PRO A 4 -5.55 11.14 -11.90
N ILE A 5 -5.17 11.92 -10.89
CA ILE A 5 -5.57 13.31 -10.66
C ILE A 5 -4.85 14.30 -11.61
N GLU A 6 -3.61 14.05 -12.00
CA GLU A 6 -2.82 15.03 -12.77
C GLU A 6 -3.21 15.11 -14.25
N ILE A 7 -3.90 14.09 -14.78
CA ILE A 7 -4.28 14.01 -16.20
C ILE A 7 -5.68 14.63 -16.45
N ILE A 8 -6.49 14.81 -15.40
CA ILE A 8 -7.88 15.31 -15.48
C ILE A 8 -7.98 16.71 -16.13
N PRO A 9 -7.11 17.71 -15.81
CA PRO A 9 -7.20 19.04 -16.40
C PRO A 9 -6.89 19.05 -17.91
N LEU A 10 -5.90 18.28 -18.35
CA LEU A 10 -5.50 18.17 -19.76
C LEU A 10 -6.58 17.47 -20.59
N LEU A 11 -7.24 16.47 -20.01
CA LEU A 11 -8.37 15.76 -20.61
C LEU A 11 -9.63 16.61 -20.75
N LEU A 12 -9.94 17.41 -19.73
CA LEU A 12 -11.00 18.42 -19.79
C LEU A 12 -10.73 19.40 -20.93
N LEU A 13 -9.48 19.86 -21.07
CA LEU A 13 -9.10 20.81 -22.11
C LEU A 13 -9.23 20.22 -23.52
N LEU A 14 -8.75 18.98 -23.74
CA LEU A 14 -8.77 18.33 -25.05
C LEU A 14 -10.17 17.83 -25.46
N MET A 15 -10.98 17.35 -24.51
CA MET A 15 -12.35 16.91 -24.80
C MET A 15 -13.31 18.07 -25.08
N VAL A 16 -13.09 19.24 -24.45
CA VAL A 16 -13.87 20.46 -24.70
C VAL A 16 -13.40 21.17 -25.97
N ALA A 17 -12.08 21.25 -26.24
CA ALA A 17 -11.55 21.96 -27.40
C ALA A 17 -11.76 21.21 -28.74
N GLY A 18 -11.90 19.88 -28.73
CA GLY A 18 -11.97 19.05 -29.94
C GLY A 18 -13.38 18.74 -30.48
N ARG A 19 -14.44 19.43 -30.04
CA ARG A 19 -15.82 19.18 -30.49
C ARG A 19 -16.50 20.44 -31.04
N PRO A 20 -16.71 20.55 -32.36
CA PRO A 20 -17.59 21.58 -32.94
C PRO A 20 -19.09 21.35 -32.65
N ALA A 21 -19.48 20.36 -31.84
CA ALA A 21 -20.87 19.91 -31.69
C ALA A 21 -21.31 19.52 -30.26
N ILE A 22 -20.61 19.95 -29.19
CA ILE A 22 -21.26 20.04 -27.87
C ILE A 22 -21.52 21.51 -27.61
N LEU A 23 -22.51 22.06 -28.29
CA LEU A 23 -23.08 23.32 -27.82
C LEU A 23 -24.02 22.96 -26.67
N PRO A 24 -23.78 23.48 -25.45
CA PRO A 24 -24.68 23.24 -24.34
C PRO A 24 -26.08 23.71 -24.72
N GLN A 25 -27.05 22.81 -24.66
CA GLN A 25 -28.44 23.17 -24.93
C GLN A 25 -29.02 23.88 -23.70
N LYS A 26 -29.84 24.90 -23.94
CA LYS A 26 -30.50 25.66 -22.87
C LYS A 26 -31.57 24.76 -22.23
N ALA A 27 -31.41 24.46 -20.95
CA ALA A 27 -32.39 23.68 -20.20
C ALA A 27 -33.63 24.53 -19.89
N GLU A 28 -34.82 23.96 -20.02
CA GLU A 28 -36.09 24.67 -19.76
C GLU A 28 -36.30 25.02 -18.28
N ARG A 29 -35.70 24.27 -17.34
CA ARG A 29 -35.90 24.43 -15.89
C ARG A 29 -34.63 24.16 -15.08
N TYR A 30 -34.53 24.78 -13.90
CA TYR A 30 -33.53 24.43 -12.89
C TYR A 30 -33.82 23.03 -12.33
N ASP A 31 -32.87 22.10 -12.44
CA ASP A 31 -32.98 20.75 -11.87
C ASP A 31 -31.90 20.52 -10.81
N VAL A 32 -32.06 21.19 -9.66
CA VAL A 32 -31.13 21.09 -8.52
C VAL A 32 -31.05 19.65 -8.01
N GLY A 33 -32.17 18.93 -7.95
CA GLY A 33 -32.19 17.53 -7.53
C GLY A 33 -31.39 16.62 -8.48
N GLY A 34 -31.49 16.84 -9.80
CA GLY A 34 -30.65 16.15 -10.77
C GLY A 34 -29.16 16.51 -10.64
N ALA A 35 -28.84 17.78 -10.36
CA ALA A 35 -27.46 18.21 -10.15
C ALA A 35 -26.83 17.55 -8.89
N LEU A 36 -27.51 17.61 -7.74
CA LEU A 36 -27.02 16.99 -6.50
C LEU A 36 -26.83 15.47 -6.63
N MET A 37 -27.76 14.81 -7.33
CA MET A 37 -27.65 13.39 -7.58
C MET A 37 -26.43 13.05 -8.46
N LEU A 38 -26.17 13.83 -9.52
CA LEU A 38 -24.98 13.66 -10.36
C LEU A 38 -23.69 13.91 -9.58
N ALA A 39 -23.68 14.91 -8.69
CA ALA A 39 -22.55 15.13 -7.80
C ALA A 39 -22.27 13.92 -6.90
N GLY A 40 -23.31 13.35 -6.28
CA GLY A 40 -23.16 12.18 -5.42
C GLY A 40 -22.67 10.94 -6.17
N PHE A 41 -23.25 10.60 -7.32
CA PHE A 41 -22.77 9.47 -8.12
C PHE A 41 -21.37 9.69 -8.69
N GLY A 42 -21.06 10.92 -9.12
CA GLY A 42 -19.74 11.29 -9.62
C GLY A 42 -18.66 11.11 -8.56
N LEU A 43 -18.88 11.66 -7.37
CA LEU A 43 -17.96 11.50 -6.24
C LEU A 43 -17.90 10.05 -5.76
N GLY A 44 -19.03 9.33 -5.72
CA GLY A 44 -19.05 7.92 -5.33
C GLY A 44 -18.20 7.04 -6.26
N LYS A 45 -18.32 7.21 -7.58
CA LYS A 45 -17.50 6.48 -8.56
C LYS A 45 -16.02 6.75 -8.40
N ILE A 46 -15.63 8.00 -8.13
CA ILE A 46 -14.21 8.38 -8.00
C ILE A 46 -13.67 7.98 -6.62
N MET A 47 -14.29 8.45 -5.56
CA MET A 47 -13.75 8.35 -4.20
C MET A 47 -13.97 6.98 -3.55
N LEU A 48 -15.12 6.34 -3.80
CA LEU A 48 -15.46 5.06 -3.15
C LEU A 48 -15.10 3.83 -4.01
N LEU A 49 -14.89 4.02 -5.32
CA LEU A 49 -14.55 2.92 -6.22
C LEU A 49 -13.20 3.13 -6.93
N ALA A 50 -13.02 4.21 -7.69
CA ALA A 50 -11.81 4.38 -8.50
C ALA A 50 -10.53 4.45 -7.65
N PHE A 51 -10.50 5.24 -6.56
CA PHE A 51 -9.31 5.30 -5.70
C PHE A 51 -9.00 3.97 -5.00
N PRO A 52 -9.96 3.29 -4.35
CA PRO A 52 -9.66 1.98 -3.76
C PRO A 52 -9.25 0.93 -4.80
N VAL A 53 -9.89 0.90 -5.99
CA VAL A 53 -9.50 -0.01 -7.08
C VAL A 53 -8.09 0.31 -7.59
N TYR A 54 -7.68 1.58 -7.56
CA TYR A 54 -6.32 1.98 -7.92
C TYR A 54 -5.29 1.44 -6.93
N GLU A 55 -5.58 1.47 -5.63
CA GLU A 55 -4.69 0.86 -4.64
C GLU A 55 -4.56 -0.66 -4.85
N VAL A 56 -5.66 -1.36 -5.15
CA VAL A 56 -5.61 -2.79 -5.51
C VAL A 56 -4.76 -3.02 -6.77
N HIS A 57 -4.93 -2.19 -7.80
CA HIS A 57 -4.11 -2.25 -9.00
C HIS A 57 -2.62 -2.03 -8.69
N ARG A 58 -2.31 -1.01 -7.88
CA ARG A 58 -0.96 -0.66 -7.46
C ARG A 58 -0.29 -1.82 -6.72
N LEU A 59 -1.00 -2.48 -5.80
CA LEU A 59 -0.51 -3.68 -5.10
C LEU A 59 -0.09 -4.79 -6.08
N CYS A 60 -0.86 -4.99 -7.15
CA CYS A 60 -0.55 -6.03 -8.14
C CYS A 60 0.66 -5.66 -9.01
N VAL A 61 0.74 -4.40 -9.50
CA VAL A 61 1.82 -3.97 -10.39
C VAL A 61 3.15 -3.79 -9.65
N GLN A 62 3.10 -3.41 -8.36
CA GLN A 62 4.28 -3.31 -7.50
C GLN A 62 4.71 -4.66 -6.93
N ALA A 63 4.02 -5.76 -7.23
CA ALA A 63 4.39 -7.06 -6.69
C ALA A 63 5.82 -7.49 -7.07
N SER A 64 6.54 -8.04 -6.10
CA SER A 64 7.87 -8.64 -6.33
C SER A 64 7.78 -9.84 -7.26
N LEU A 65 8.89 -10.22 -7.91
CA LEU A 65 8.88 -11.35 -8.86
C LEU A 65 8.52 -12.67 -8.16
N GLU A 66 8.93 -12.78 -6.90
CA GLU A 66 8.62 -13.88 -5.99
C GLU A 66 7.12 -13.92 -5.69
N ALA A 67 6.51 -12.79 -5.35
CA ALA A 67 5.11 -12.72 -4.96
C ALA A 67 4.11 -12.76 -6.14
N GLN A 68 4.54 -12.39 -7.35
CA GLN A 68 3.65 -12.34 -8.53
C GLN A 68 3.02 -13.70 -8.86
N THR A 69 1.69 -13.72 -8.95
CA THR A 69 0.86 -14.88 -9.32
C THR A 69 0.01 -14.62 -10.56
N GLY A 70 -0.57 -15.68 -11.13
CA GLY A 70 -1.61 -15.53 -12.16
C GLY A 70 -2.86 -14.80 -11.65
N TRP A 71 -3.18 -14.96 -10.35
CA TRP A 71 -4.27 -14.23 -9.71
C TRP A 71 -3.97 -12.74 -9.61
N SER A 72 -2.77 -12.35 -9.15
CA SER A 72 -2.38 -10.94 -9.10
C SER A 72 -2.36 -10.30 -10.50
N ALA A 73 -1.91 -11.04 -11.53
CA ALA A 73 -1.94 -10.57 -12.92
C ALA A 73 -3.40 -10.37 -13.42
N PHE A 74 -4.29 -11.33 -13.13
CA PHE A 74 -5.72 -11.19 -13.45
C PHE A 74 -6.34 -9.96 -12.78
N ILE A 75 -6.08 -9.77 -11.49
CA ILE A 75 -6.60 -8.63 -10.72
C ILE A 75 -5.99 -7.31 -11.21
N ALA A 76 -4.72 -7.28 -11.60
CA ALA A 76 -4.09 -6.11 -12.23
C ALA A 76 -4.84 -5.69 -13.50
N MET A 77 -5.13 -6.63 -14.41
CA MET A 77 -5.86 -6.33 -15.65
C MET A 77 -7.31 -5.89 -15.38
N LEU A 78 -8.01 -6.58 -14.47
CA LEU A 78 -9.39 -6.26 -14.12
C LEU A 78 -9.48 -4.87 -13.49
N SER A 79 -8.68 -4.60 -12.45
CA SER A 79 -8.65 -3.31 -11.76
C SER A 79 -8.30 -2.18 -12.73
N PHE A 80 -7.29 -2.36 -13.58
CA PHE A 80 -6.91 -1.36 -14.58
C PHE A 80 -7.99 -1.13 -15.65
N THR A 81 -8.75 -2.16 -16.01
CA THR A 81 -9.89 -2.04 -16.93
C THR A 81 -11.01 -1.17 -16.35
N LEU A 82 -11.25 -1.29 -15.04
CA LEU A 82 -12.32 -0.57 -14.34
C LEU A 82 -11.95 0.91 -14.14
N LEU A 83 -10.67 1.22 -13.92
CA LEU A 83 -10.19 2.55 -13.54
C LEU A 83 -10.55 3.68 -14.52
N PRO A 84 -10.21 3.62 -15.82
CA PRO A 84 -10.55 4.67 -16.78
C PRO A 84 -12.05 4.91 -16.86
N PHE A 85 -12.86 3.84 -16.73
CA PHE A 85 -14.31 3.97 -16.79
C PHE A 85 -14.84 4.67 -15.56
N LEU A 86 -14.49 4.21 -14.35
CA LEU A 86 -14.95 4.82 -13.10
C LEU A 86 -14.52 6.29 -13.01
N GLY A 87 -13.28 6.59 -13.41
CA GLY A 87 -12.75 7.95 -13.46
C GLY A 87 -13.51 8.85 -14.45
N LEU A 88 -13.62 8.43 -15.72
CA LEU A 88 -14.27 9.24 -16.77
C LEU A 88 -15.78 9.33 -16.60
N ALA A 89 -16.46 8.26 -16.17
CA ALA A 89 -17.88 8.28 -15.88
C ALA A 89 -18.18 9.15 -14.65
N GLY A 90 -17.35 9.07 -13.61
CA GLY A 90 -17.48 9.94 -12.44
C GLY A 90 -17.26 11.41 -12.77
N LEU A 91 -16.23 11.72 -13.56
CA LEU A 91 -15.97 13.08 -14.04
C LEU A 91 -17.11 13.59 -14.94
N SER A 92 -17.62 12.75 -15.83
CA SER A 92 -18.76 13.08 -16.68
C SER A 92 -19.99 13.49 -15.86
N ASP A 93 -20.27 12.79 -14.76
CA ASP A 93 -21.38 13.15 -13.87
C ASP A 93 -21.14 14.49 -13.18
N LEU A 94 -19.92 14.76 -12.72
CA LEU A 94 -19.56 16.04 -12.09
C LEU A 94 -19.68 17.23 -13.05
N ILE A 95 -19.24 17.07 -14.29
CA ILE A 95 -19.43 18.10 -15.32
C ILE A 95 -20.93 18.26 -15.62
N GLY A 96 -21.68 17.17 -15.71
CA GLY A 96 -23.13 17.19 -15.90
C GLY A 96 -23.86 17.93 -14.76
N CYS A 97 -23.41 17.75 -13.51
CA CYS A 97 -23.88 18.52 -12.36
C CYS A 97 -23.64 20.02 -12.56
N LEU A 98 -22.40 20.41 -12.87
CA LEU A 98 -22.02 21.80 -13.07
C LEU A 98 -22.83 22.45 -14.20
N MET A 99 -23.00 21.76 -15.32
CA MET A 99 -23.79 22.24 -16.45
C MET A 99 -25.25 22.45 -16.08
N LYS A 100 -25.85 21.52 -15.33
CA LYS A 100 -27.24 21.67 -14.84
C LYS A 100 -27.39 22.87 -13.90
N LEU A 101 -26.39 23.16 -13.06
CA LEU A 101 -26.38 24.38 -12.23
C LEU A 101 -26.36 25.66 -13.08
N PHE A 102 -25.78 25.62 -14.28
CA PHE A 102 -25.80 26.72 -15.27
C PHE A 102 -26.97 26.67 -16.26
N LYS A 103 -28.00 25.86 -16.01
CA LYS A 103 -29.14 25.63 -16.94
C LYS A 103 -28.70 25.18 -18.34
N ARG A 104 -27.64 24.37 -18.39
CA ARG A 104 -27.09 23.79 -19.60
C ARG A 104 -27.13 22.26 -19.50
N GLU A 105 -27.32 21.60 -20.63
CA GLU A 105 -27.19 20.16 -20.72
C GLU A 105 -26.12 19.80 -21.75
N ILE A 106 -25.28 18.83 -21.37
CA ILE A 106 -24.31 18.20 -22.26
C ILE A 106 -24.55 16.69 -22.23
N PRO A 107 -24.34 15.98 -23.34
CA PRO A 107 -24.33 14.52 -23.34
C PRO A 107 -23.19 14.00 -22.46
N PRO A 108 -23.33 12.80 -21.86
CA PRO A 108 -22.27 12.20 -21.06
C PRO A 108 -21.03 11.93 -21.92
N LEU A 109 -19.85 12.03 -21.32
CA LEU A 109 -18.58 11.77 -21.99
C LEU A 109 -18.44 10.30 -22.39
N VAL A 110 -18.94 9.38 -21.55
CA VAL A 110 -18.91 7.93 -21.73
C VAL A 110 -20.31 7.37 -21.52
N ARG A 111 -20.74 6.46 -22.41
CA ARG A 111 -22.10 5.89 -22.36
C ARG A 111 -22.09 4.37 -22.46
N ASP A 112 -22.13 3.71 -21.31
CA ASP A 112 -22.31 2.25 -21.17
C ASP A 112 -21.45 1.42 -22.15
N PRO A 113 -20.12 1.62 -22.20
CA PRO A 113 -19.25 0.99 -23.19
C PRO A 113 -19.27 -0.54 -23.08
N PHE A 114 -19.57 -1.08 -21.90
CA PHE A 114 -19.66 -2.53 -21.66
C PHE A 114 -20.96 -3.16 -22.17
N TRP A 115 -21.97 -2.37 -22.54
CA TRP A 115 -23.18 -2.82 -23.26
C TRP A 115 -22.97 -2.82 -24.77
N THR A 116 -21.76 -3.16 -25.20
CA THR A 116 -21.36 -3.16 -26.60
C THR A 116 -21.82 -4.41 -27.35
N VAL A 117 -22.08 -4.25 -28.66
CA VAL A 117 -22.29 -5.37 -29.59
C VAL A 117 -21.08 -5.67 -30.48
N GLY A 118 -19.96 -4.95 -30.29
CA GLY A 118 -18.70 -5.18 -31.00
C GLY A 118 -17.66 -4.04 -30.84
N PRO A 119 -16.44 -4.18 -31.39
CA PRO A 119 -15.35 -3.22 -31.17
C PRO A 119 -15.66 -1.78 -31.57
N THR A 120 -16.32 -1.57 -32.72
CA THR A 120 -16.69 -0.21 -33.16
C THR A 120 -17.72 0.41 -32.23
N ASP A 121 -18.72 -0.36 -31.79
CA ASP A 121 -19.76 0.13 -30.87
C ASP A 121 -19.16 0.49 -29.50
N PHE A 122 -18.24 -0.34 -29.00
CA PHE A 122 -17.51 -0.10 -27.75
C PHE A 122 -16.81 1.26 -27.77
N TRP A 123 -16.04 1.54 -28.82
CA TRP A 123 -15.30 2.79 -28.92
C TRP A 123 -16.18 4.01 -29.22
N CYS A 124 -17.27 3.85 -29.97
CA CYS A 124 -18.25 4.92 -30.14
C CYS A 124 -18.90 5.33 -28.80
N ARG A 125 -19.16 4.35 -27.93
CA ARG A 125 -19.70 4.57 -26.57
C ARG A 125 -18.74 5.29 -25.64
N TRP A 126 -17.43 5.05 -25.79
CA TRP A 126 -16.38 5.85 -25.12
C TRP A 126 -16.29 7.29 -25.62
N SER A 127 -16.72 7.55 -26.86
CA SER A 127 -16.78 8.91 -27.43
C SER A 127 -18.11 9.64 -27.21
N GLY A 128 -19.09 9.01 -26.53
CA GLY A 128 -20.40 9.61 -26.25
C GLY A 128 -21.24 9.87 -27.51
N VAL A 129 -21.12 9.03 -28.55
CA VAL A 129 -21.91 9.15 -29.80
C VAL A 129 -23.20 8.32 -29.69
N ASP A 130 -24.34 8.98 -29.91
CA ASP A 130 -25.67 8.45 -29.59
C ASP A 130 -26.38 7.74 -30.76
N SER A 131 -26.18 8.19 -32.01
CA SER A 131 -26.94 7.64 -33.12
C SER A 131 -26.23 6.45 -33.78
N LEU A 132 -26.98 5.37 -34.03
CA LEU A 132 -26.50 4.22 -34.82
C LEU A 132 -26.03 4.63 -36.23
N ALA A 133 -26.58 5.73 -36.78
CA ALA A 133 -26.23 6.29 -38.08
C ALA A 133 -24.86 7.00 -38.10
N GLU A 134 -24.38 7.51 -36.95
CA GLU A 134 -23.09 8.19 -36.84
C GLU A 134 -21.96 7.28 -36.35
N ARG A 135 -22.26 6.01 -36.03
CA ARG A 135 -21.26 4.99 -35.61
C ARG A 135 -20.36 4.57 -36.78
N SER A 136 -19.47 5.47 -37.17
CA SER A 136 -18.44 5.24 -38.17
C SER A 136 -17.10 4.92 -37.51
N TRP A 137 -16.20 4.28 -38.28
CA TRP A 137 -14.83 4.01 -37.87
C TRP A 137 -14.08 5.27 -37.40
N LYS A 138 -14.42 6.45 -37.93
CA LYS A 138 -13.82 7.74 -37.55
C LYS A 138 -14.09 8.08 -36.08
N PHE A 139 -15.32 7.86 -35.60
CA PHE A 139 -15.67 8.12 -34.20
C PHE A 139 -15.12 7.04 -33.27
N ALA A 140 -15.12 5.78 -33.70
CA ALA A 140 -14.47 4.71 -32.95
C ALA A 140 -12.96 4.97 -32.78
N PHE A 141 -12.26 5.40 -33.85
CA PHE A 141 -10.85 5.77 -33.75
C PHE A 141 -10.63 6.98 -32.83
N LYS A 142 -11.53 7.99 -32.89
CA LYS A 142 -11.50 9.12 -31.97
C LYS A 142 -11.70 8.67 -30.51
N GLY A 143 -12.63 7.77 -30.23
CA GLY A 143 -12.83 7.19 -28.89
C GLY A 143 -11.59 6.45 -28.39
N CYS A 144 -10.99 5.61 -29.24
CA CYS A 144 -9.74 4.90 -28.96
C CYS A 144 -8.60 5.89 -28.68
N ALA A 145 -8.41 6.90 -29.52
CA ALA A 145 -7.39 7.93 -29.33
C ALA A 145 -7.63 8.77 -28.07
N THR A 146 -8.89 9.04 -27.70
CA THR A 146 -9.23 9.77 -26.47
C THR A 146 -8.83 8.95 -25.25
N VAL A 147 -9.19 7.68 -25.19
CA VAL A 147 -8.80 6.80 -24.08
C VAL A 147 -7.31 6.57 -24.04
N ALA A 148 -6.65 6.42 -25.19
CA ALA A 148 -5.20 6.39 -25.28
C ALA A 148 -4.59 7.66 -24.64
N LEU A 149 -5.14 8.83 -24.95
CA LEU A 149 -4.66 10.08 -24.38
C LEU A 149 -4.96 10.22 -22.88
N VAL A 150 -6.08 9.68 -22.40
CA VAL A 150 -6.41 9.59 -20.96
C VAL A 150 -5.40 8.74 -20.20
N MET A 151 -5.03 7.63 -20.82
CA MET A 151 -4.13 6.64 -20.27
C MET A 151 -2.67 6.95 -20.64
N TRP A 152 -2.42 8.13 -21.21
CA TRP A 152 -1.11 8.52 -21.71
C TRP A 152 -0.16 8.78 -20.55
N GLN A 153 0.83 7.90 -20.42
CA GLN A 153 1.95 8.07 -19.50
C GLN A 153 3.27 8.35 -20.25
N GLY A 154 3.18 8.63 -21.56
CA GLY A 154 4.30 8.71 -22.49
C GLY A 154 4.04 7.90 -23.76
N LEU A 155 4.80 8.18 -24.83
CA LEU A 155 4.75 7.37 -26.06
C LEU A 155 5.62 6.12 -25.86
N THR A 156 5.04 5.08 -25.27
CA THR A 156 5.72 3.81 -25.01
C THR A 156 5.45 2.79 -26.13
N GLU A 157 6.31 1.77 -26.24
CA GLU A 157 6.11 0.66 -27.20
C GLU A 157 4.75 0.00 -26.99
N GLY A 158 4.42 -0.34 -25.74
CA GLY A 158 3.16 -0.98 -25.40
C GLY A 158 1.93 -0.14 -25.79
N MET A 159 2.00 1.19 -25.63
CA MET A 159 0.95 2.10 -26.07
C MET A 159 0.74 2.06 -27.59
N VAL A 160 1.82 2.05 -28.38
CA VAL A 160 1.74 1.94 -29.84
C VAL A 160 1.09 0.60 -30.23
N CYS A 161 1.53 -0.50 -29.64
CA CYS A 161 0.93 -1.82 -29.87
C CYS A 161 -0.57 -1.83 -29.53
N TRP A 162 -0.95 -1.24 -28.40
CA TRP A 162 -2.34 -1.17 -27.96
C TRP A 162 -3.23 -0.40 -28.96
N VAL A 163 -2.79 0.78 -29.43
CA VAL A 163 -3.50 1.57 -30.43
C VAL A 163 -3.63 0.80 -31.76
N VAL A 164 -2.57 0.11 -32.19
CA VAL A 164 -2.59 -0.71 -33.40
C VAL A 164 -3.59 -1.86 -33.28
N ILE A 165 -3.57 -2.60 -32.16
CA ILE A 165 -4.50 -3.72 -31.92
C ILE A 165 -5.95 -3.23 -31.98
N HIS A 166 -6.29 -2.17 -31.24
CA HIS A 166 -7.66 -1.65 -31.25
C HIS A 166 -8.06 -1.00 -32.58
N GLY A 167 -7.13 -0.34 -33.26
CA GLY A 167 -7.34 0.19 -34.62
C GLY A 167 -7.66 -0.91 -35.64
N LEU A 168 -6.89 -2.01 -35.60
CA LEU A 168 -7.13 -3.19 -36.43
C LEU A 168 -8.48 -3.85 -36.10
N MET A 169 -8.85 -3.95 -34.81
CA MET A 169 -10.15 -4.48 -34.41
C MET A 169 -11.31 -3.64 -34.95
N ILE A 170 -11.21 -2.31 -34.87
CA ILE A 170 -12.20 -1.39 -35.45
C ILE A 170 -12.28 -1.60 -36.96
N LEU A 171 -11.14 -1.64 -37.65
CA LEU A 171 -11.06 -1.82 -39.09
C LEU A 171 -11.66 -3.16 -39.53
N MET A 172 -11.28 -4.26 -38.86
CA MET A 172 -11.83 -5.60 -39.11
C MET A 172 -13.34 -5.63 -38.88
N ASN A 173 -13.84 -5.03 -37.79
CA ASN A 173 -15.27 -4.98 -37.53
C ASN A 173 -16.02 -4.19 -38.63
N CYS A 174 -15.44 -3.11 -39.15
CA CYS A 174 -16.02 -2.32 -40.23
C CYS A 174 -15.97 -3.02 -41.60
N LEU A 175 -14.87 -3.73 -41.91
CA LEU A 175 -14.68 -4.39 -43.21
C LEU A 175 -15.37 -5.76 -43.30
N LEU A 176 -15.37 -6.52 -42.20
CA LEU A 176 -15.78 -7.93 -42.16
C LEU A 176 -17.11 -8.16 -41.43
N GLY A 177 -17.56 -7.21 -40.61
CA GLY A 177 -18.59 -7.39 -39.58
C GLY A 177 -19.85 -8.15 -39.99
N GLU A 178 -20.56 -7.68 -41.02
CA GLU A 178 -21.76 -8.37 -41.52
C GLU A 178 -21.51 -9.38 -42.66
N ARG A 179 -20.26 -9.47 -43.13
CA ARG A 179 -19.91 -10.34 -44.28
C ARG A 179 -19.57 -11.76 -43.85
N LEU A 180 -19.05 -11.95 -42.64
CA LEU A 180 -18.68 -13.26 -42.09
C LEU A 180 -19.87 -13.97 -41.45
N ARG A 181 -20.22 -15.17 -41.94
CA ARG A 181 -21.37 -15.97 -41.45
C ARG A 181 -21.24 -16.32 -39.95
N TRP A 182 -20.03 -16.67 -39.49
CA TRP A 182 -19.79 -17.02 -38.09
C TRP A 182 -20.04 -15.84 -37.14
N VAL A 183 -19.72 -14.61 -37.56
CA VAL A 183 -20.02 -13.38 -36.77
C VAL A 183 -21.53 -13.16 -36.64
N LYS A 184 -22.35 -13.56 -37.63
CA LYS A 184 -23.82 -13.51 -37.50
C LYS A 184 -24.37 -14.53 -36.51
N SER A 185 -23.73 -15.69 -36.39
CA SER A 185 -24.14 -16.78 -35.50
C SER A 185 -23.82 -16.54 -34.02
N VAL A 186 -22.85 -15.66 -33.72
CA VAL A 186 -22.49 -15.31 -32.33
C VAL A 186 -23.60 -14.41 -31.71
N PRO A 187 -24.20 -14.81 -30.57
CA PRO A 187 -25.18 -13.98 -29.86
C PRO A 187 -24.62 -12.60 -29.47
N ARG A 188 -25.48 -11.57 -29.45
CA ARG A 188 -25.08 -10.19 -29.16
C ARG A 188 -24.34 -10.04 -27.82
N TRP A 189 -24.82 -10.70 -26.77
CA TRP A 189 -24.20 -10.67 -25.45
C TRP A 189 -22.78 -11.26 -25.46
N MET A 190 -22.57 -12.32 -26.25
CA MET A 190 -21.26 -12.98 -26.38
C MET A 190 -20.25 -12.08 -27.12
N LYS A 191 -20.69 -11.29 -28.12
CA LYS A 191 -19.85 -10.26 -28.77
C LYS A 191 -19.42 -9.18 -27.80
N GLY A 192 -20.33 -8.77 -26.92
CA GLY A 192 -20.06 -7.82 -25.84
C GLY A 192 -18.96 -8.33 -24.92
N ILE A 193 -19.14 -9.54 -24.37
CA ILE A 193 -18.16 -10.18 -23.49
C ILE A 193 -16.80 -10.31 -24.18
N LEU A 194 -16.75 -10.77 -25.43
CA LEU A 194 -15.50 -10.92 -26.16
C LEU A 194 -14.79 -9.57 -26.36
N THR A 195 -15.54 -8.51 -26.66
CA THR A 195 -14.97 -7.16 -26.85
C THR A 195 -14.38 -6.64 -25.54
N VAL A 196 -15.09 -6.82 -24.42
CA VAL A 196 -14.62 -6.43 -23.08
C VAL A 196 -13.41 -7.26 -22.66
N LEU A 197 -13.42 -8.56 -22.93
CA LEU A 197 -12.29 -9.44 -22.62
C LEU A 197 -11.04 -9.05 -23.41
N VAL A 198 -11.16 -8.76 -24.71
CA VAL A 198 -10.02 -8.30 -25.52
C VAL A 198 -9.50 -6.95 -25.03
N PHE A 199 -10.39 -6.03 -24.65
CA PHE A 199 -9.98 -4.78 -24.02
C PHE A 199 -9.22 -5.04 -22.72
N MET A 200 -9.76 -5.87 -21.81
CA MET A 200 -9.09 -6.22 -20.55
C MET A 200 -7.72 -6.88 -20.78
N LEU A 201 -7.63 -7.87 -21.67
CA LEU A 201 -6.39 -8.56 -21.99
C LEU A 201 -5.35 -7.66 -22.67
N SER A 202 -5.77 -6.57 -23.30
CA SER A 202 -4.84 -5.58 -23.88
C SER A 202 -4.23 -4.63 -22.84
N MET A 203 -4.82 -4.51 -21.64
CA MET A 203 -4.40 -3.57 -20.61
C MET A 203 -2.92 -3.68 -20.18
N PRO A 204 -2.29 -4.87 -20.11
CA PRO A 204 -0.87 -4.99 -19.78
C PRO A 204 0.04 -4.19 -20.70
N LEU A 205 -0.33 -4.00 -21.97
CA LEU A 205 0.43 -3.16 -22.91
C LEU A 205 0.50 -1.69 -22.45
N ILE A 206 -0.52 -1.22 -21.74
CA ILE A 206 -0.57 0.15 -21.23
C ILE A 206 0.21 0.25 -19.92
N TYR A 207 -0.16 -0.53 -18.89
CA TYR A 207 0.39 -0.31 -17.55
C TYR A 207 1.84 -0.81 -17.38
N THR A 208 2.31 -1.75 -18.21
CA THR A 208 3.73 -2.16 -18.21
C THR A 208 4.59 -1.30 -19.16
N GLY A 209 3.95 -0.55 -20.07
CA GLY A 209 4.61 0.28 -21.07
C GLY A 209 5.41 -0.46 -22.14
N SER A 210 5.48 -1.80 -22.15
CA SER A 210 6.29 -2.56 -23.11
C SER A 210 5.60 -3.84 -23.56
N PHE A 211 5.95 -4.32 -24.76
CA PHE A 211 5.42 -5.60 -25.23
C PHE A 211 5.96 -6.77 -24.39
N ALA A 212 7.23 -6.71 -24.00
CA ALA A 212 7.85 -7.71 -23.14
C ALA A 212 7.19 -7.78 -21.75
N GLY A 213 6.87 -6.63 -21.14
CA GLY A 213 6.13 -6.57 -19.88
C GLY A 213 4.73 -7.17 -20.00
N ALA A 214 4.00 -6.84 -21.07
CA ALA A 214 2.69 -7.44 -21.33
C ALA A 214 2.75 -8.96 -21.52
N LEU A 215 3.76 -9.46 -22.25
CA LEU A 215 3.98 -10.89 -22.43
C LEU A 215 4.28 -11.61 -21.11
N HIS A 216 5.06 -10.98 -20.23
CA HIS A 216 5.31 -11.49 -18.87
C HIS A 216 4.01 -11.61 -18.09
N GLU A 217 3.19 -10.54 -18.04
CA GLU A 217 1.90 -10.54 -17.34
C GLU A 217 0.95 -11.63 -17.87
N TRP A 218 0.85 -11.78 -19.20
CA TRP A 218 0.03 -12.84 -19.81
C TRP A 218 0.54 -14.23 -19.46
N SER A 219 1.86 -14.42 -19.42
CA SER A 219 2.44 -15.72 -19.04
C SER A 219 2.06 -16.10 -17.60
N GLN A 220 2.00 -15.13 -16.68
CA GLN A 220 1.63 -15.40 -15.28
C GLN A 220 0.23 -15.98 -15.14
N ILE A 221 -0.74 -15.55 -15.97
CA ILE A 221 -2.12 -16.06 -15.93
C ILE A 221 -2.19 -17.57 -16.17
N PHE A 222 -1.31 -18.08 -17.04
CA PHE A 222 -1.31 -19.48 -17.46
C PHE A 222 -0.25 -20.33 -16.76
N ASN A 223 0.62 -19.69 -15.95
CA ASN A 223 1.56 -20.41 -15.11
C ASN A 223 0.81 -21.19 -14.02
N PRO A 224 1.34 -22.35 -13.59
CA PRO A 224 0.79 -23.03 -12.42
C PRO A 224 0.84 -22.09 -11.20
N PRO A 225 -0.12 -22.23 -10.26
CA PRO A 225 -0.10 -21.45 -9.03
C PRO A 225 1.26 -21.59 -8.35
N LYS A 226 1.86 -20.46 -8.00
CA LYS A 226 2.98 -20.46 -7.07
C LYS A 226 2.41 -20.65 -5.67
N GLU A 227 3.00 -21.55 -4.91
CA GLU A 227 2.63 -21.83 -3.52
C GLU A 227 3.78 -21.48 -2.56
N ASP A 228 4.60 -20.49 -2.93
CA ASP A 228 5.59 -19.95 -2.02
C ASP A 228 4.97 -18.94 -1.06
N VAL A 229 5.66 -18.67 0.06
CA VAL A 229 5.14 -17.82 1.12
C VAL A 229 4.80 -16.40 0.63
N TYR A 230 5.59 -15.82 -0.28
CA TYR A 230 5.41 -14.46 -0.79
C TYR A 230 4.14 -14.35 -1.62
N SER A 231 3.93 -15.31 -2.50
CA SER A 231 2.73 -15.42 -3.33
C SER A 231 1.45 -15.56 -2.48
N LEU A 232 1.50 -16.38 -1.44
CA LEU A 232 0.37 -16.57 -0.52
C LEU A 232 0.06 -15.31 0.30
N PHE A 233 1.07 -14.55 0.73
CA PHE A 233 0.85 -13.26 1.40
C PHE A 233 0.19 -12.25 0.46
N LEU A 234 0.64 -12.15 -0.80
CA LEU A 234 0.02 -11.26 -1.78
C LEU A 234 -1.42 -11.69 -2.08
N ASP A 235 -1.65 -12.97 -2.35
CA ASP A 235 -2.99 -13.50 -2.62
C ASP A 235 -3.92 -13.28 -1.42
N ARG A 236 -3.43 -13.41 -0.18
CA ARG A 236 -4.20 -13.10 1.03
C ARG A 236 -4.66 -11.63 1.06
N ARG A 237 -3.80 -10.68 0.66
CA ARG A 237 -4.17 -9.25 0.54
C ARG A 237 -5.21 -9.02 -0.56
N LEU A 238 -5.11 -9.77 -1.67
CA LEU A 238 -6.02 -9.63 -2.81
C LEU A 238 -7.37 -10.35 -2.64
N THR A 239 -7.48 -11.26 -1.67
CA THR A 239 -8.66 -12.10 -1.42
C THR A 239 -9.41 -11.73 -0.15
N THR A 240 -9.11 -10.57 0.46
CA THR A 240 -9.92 -10.07 1.58
C THR A 240 -11.36 -9.82 1.12
N SER A 241 -12.32 -10.04 2.03
CA SER A 241 -13.75 -9.86 1.73
C SER A 241 -14.05 -8.48 1.16
N ARG A 242 -13.35 -7.45 1.63
CA ARG A 242 -13.40 -6.08 1.13
C ARG A 242 -12.88 -5.98 -0.30
N THR A 243 -11.69 -6.47 -0.62
CA THR A 243 -11.13 -6.38 -1.98
C THR A 243 -12.06 -7.06 -2.98
N CYS A 244 -12.60 -8.25 -2.62
CA CYS A 244 -13.60 -8.92 -3.44
C CYS A 244 -14.87 -8.08 -3.59
N TRP A 245 -15.43 -7.53 -2.50
CA TRP A 245 -16.64 -6.70 -2.57
C TRP A 245 -16.42 -5.43 -3.40
N LEU A 246 -15.28 -4.76 -3.23
CA LEU A 246 -14.91 -3.56 -3.97
C LEU A 246 -14.83 -3.84 -5.47
N LEU A 247 -14.14 -4.91 -5.87
CA LEU A 247 -14.02 -5.30 -7.27
C LEU A 247 -15.39 -5.68 -7.84
N TRP A 248 -16.22 -6.40 -7.08
CA TRP A 248 -17.59 -6.70 -7.49
C TRP A 248 -18.45 -5.44 -7.63
N ALA A 249 -18.40 -4.51 -6.68
CA ALA A 249 -19.14 -3.25 -6.71
C ALA A 249 -18.69 -2.38 -7.90
N ALA A 250 -17.39 -2.35 -8.19
CA ALA A 250 -16.83 -1.70 -9.36
C ALA A 250 -17.34 -2.35 -10.66
N VAL A 251 -17.23 -3.68 -10.79
CA VAL A 251 -17.74 -4.42 -11.96
C VAL A 251 -19.25 -4.19 -12.15
N LEU A 252 -20.04 -4.24 -11.09
CA LEU A 252 -21.49 -3.97 -11.15
C LEU A 252 -21.79 -2.51 -11.50
N THR A 253 -21.00 -1.56 -10.99
CA THR A 253 -21.13 -0.14 -11.37
C THR A 253 -20.85 0.05 -12.85
N VAL A 254 -19.87 -0.67 -13.39
CA VAL A 254 -19.45 -0.60 -14.79
C VAL A 254 -20.39 -1.35 -15.74
N ALA A 255 -20.89 -2.51 -15.33
CA ALA A 255 -21.69 -3.42 -16.14
C ALA A 255 -23.20 -3.24 -15.96
N ALA A 256 -23.68 -2.89 -14.75
CA ALA A 256 -25.09 -2.98 -14.38
C ALA A 256 -25.77 -1.62 -14.15
N LEU A 257 -25.05 -0.50 -14.05
CA LEU A 257 -25.67 0.83 -14.00
C LEU A 257 -25.78 1.38 -15.43
N PRO A 258 -26.90 1.18 -16.14
CA PRO A 258 -27.13 1.89 -17.39
C PRO A 258 -27.05 3.38 -17.12
N GLY A 259 -26.43 4.13 -18.04
CA GLY A 259 -26.11 5.54 -17.85
C GLY A 259 -27.34 6.30 -17.38
N TYR A 260 -27.16 7.22 -16.43
CA TYR A 260 -28.17 8.05 -15.75
C TYR A 260 -29.47 8.34 -16.54
N SER A 261 -29.34 8.60 -17.86
CA SER A 261 -30.45 8.72 -18.81
C SER A 261 -31.50 7.59 -18.76
N TRP A 262 -31.10 6.33 -18.59
CA TRP A 262 -32.01 5.19 -18.54
C TRP A 262 -32.85 5.21 -17.27
N TRP A 263 -32.24 5.44 -16.11
CA TRP A 263 -32.93 5.52 -14.82
C TRP A 263 -33.92 6.69 -14.76
N LEU A 264 -33.56 7.84 -15.34
CA LEU A 264 -34.48 8.97 -15.47
C LEU A 264 -35.66 8.69 -16.42
N ALA A 265 -35.43 7.89 -17.46
CA ALA A 265 -36.45 7.52 -18.44
C ALA A 265 -37.50 6.56 -17.85
N GLN A 266 -37.20 5.91 -16.72
CA GLN A 266 -38.16 5.08 -15.99
C GLN A 266 -39.20 5.92 -15.24
N GLY A 267 -40.28 5.26 -14.81
CA GLY A 267 -41.43 5.90 -14.16
C GLY A 267 -41.08 6.75 -12.93
N ARG A 268 -42.02 7.64 -12.53
CA ARG A 268 -41.83 8.68 -11.49
C ARG A 268 -41.23 8.17 -10.17
N ARG A 269 -41.59 6.96 -9.73
CA ARG A 269 -41.06 6.34 -8.50
C ARG A 269 -39.56 6.07 -8.57
N LEU A 270 -39.10 5.49 -9.68
CA LEU A 270 -37.69 5.13 -9.85
C LEU A 270 -36.81 6.37 -9.97
N ARG A 271 -37.32 7.41 -10.64
CA ARG A 271 -36.67 8.73 -10.74
C ARG A 271 -36.48 9.41 -9.37
N LEU A 272 -37.45 9.26 -8.46
CA LEU A 272 -37.35 9.80 -7.11
C LEU A 272 -36.34 9.00 -6.27
N LEU A 273 -36.38 7.67 -6.37
CA LEU A 273 -35.41 6.80 -5.69
C LEU A 273 -33.98 7.09 -6.13
N THR A 274 -33.72 7.20 -7.44
CA THR A 274 -32.38 7.47 -7.96
C THR A 274 -31.87 8.85 -7.57
N ARG A 275 -32.73 9.86 -7.58
CA ARG A 275 -32.40 11.20 -7.08
C ARG A 275 -32.08 11.17 -5.59
N GLY A 276 -32.91 10.51 -4.79
CA GLY A 276 -32.70 10.34 -3.37
C GLY A 276 -31.38 9.63 -3.06
N SER A 277 -31.08 8.53 -3.73
CA SER A 277 -29.84 7.77 -3.50
C SER A 277 -28.58 8.57 -3.84
N GLY A 278 -28.58 9.29 -4.98
CA GLY A 278 -27.44 10.14 -5.33
C GLY A 278 -27.25 11.29 -4.35
N SER A 279 -28.33 11.95 -3.93
CA SER A 279 -28.24 13.02 -2.91
C SER A 279 -27.79 12.50 -1.54
N LEU A 280 -28.25 11.32 -1.12
CA LEU A 280 -27.78 10.67 0.11
C LEU A 280 -26.29 10.33 0.03
N LEU A 281 -25.83 9.82 -1.11
CA LEU A 281 -24.42 9.52 -1.34
C LEU A 281 -23.56 10.80 -1.26
N LEU A 282 -24.03 11.90 -1.85
CA LEU A 282 -23.37 13.21 -1.73
C LEU A 282 -23.29 13.67 -0.27
N ILE A 283 -24.41 13.58 0.46
CA ILE A 283 -24.45 13.95 1.88
C ILE A 283 -23.47 13.10 2.67
N MET A 284 -23.46 11.78 2.48
CA MET A 284 -22.55 10.88 3.16
C MET A 284 -21.08 11.24 2.91
N ILE A 285 -20.71 11.53 1.66
CA ILE A 285 -19.34 11.92 1.30
C ILE A 285 -18.96 13.29 1.89
N VAL A 286 -19.84 14.29 1.77
CA VAL A 286 -19.60 15.63 2.32
C VAL A 286 -19.52 15.58 3.85
N THR A 287 -20.43 14.86 4.49
CA THR A 287 -20.41 14.64 5.94
C THR A 287 -19.13 13.94 6.37
N TYR A 288 -18.67 12.92 5.65
CA TYR A 288 -17.38 12.27 5.94
C TYR A 288 -16.20 13.25 5.87
N VAL A 289 -16.10 14.07 4.81
CA VAL A 289 -15.01 15.05 4.64
C VAL A 289 -15.04 16.15 5.70
N ILE A 290 -16.23 16.59 6.10
CA ILE A 290 -16.38 17.57 7.18
C ILE A 290 -16.05 16.93 8.53
N ALA A 291 -16.59 15.73 8.79
CA ALA A 291 -16.39 14.99 10.02
C ALA A 291 -14.90 14.67 10.25
N SER A 292 -14.15 14.35 9.20
CA SER A 292 -12.70 14.10 9.28
C SER A 292 -11.87 15.32 9.64
N ARG A 293 -12.45 16.53 9.64
CA ARG A 293 -11.80 17.79 10.02
C ARG A 293 -12.30 18.36 11.35
N LEU A 294 -13.36 17.78 11.93
CA LEU A 294 -13.95 18.26 13.17
C LEU A 294 -13.45 17.42 14.36
N PRO A 295 -12.92 18.04 15.42
CA PRO A 295 -12.51 17.30 16.62
C PRO A 295 -13.70 16.62 17.30
N GLY A 296 -13.45 15.53 18.02
CA GLY A 296 -14.46 14.81 18.80
C GLY A 296 -15.27 13.79 17.98
N LEU A 297 -16.60 13.81 18.10
CA LEU A 297 -17.49 12.80 17.51
C LEU A 297 -17.39 12.70 15.98
N GLY A 298 -17.17 13.84 15.30
CA GLY A 298 -16.99 13.87 13.84
C GLY A 298 -15.77 13.06 13.41
N GLN A 299 -14.61 13.34 14.01
CA GLN A 299 -13.39 12.60 13.76
C GLN A 299 -13.56 11.10 14.02
N ARG A 300 -14.19 10.71 15.14
CA ARG A 300 -14.50 9.31 15.49
C ARG A 300 -15.26 8.60 14.37
N MET A 301 -16.40 9.16 13.95
CA MET A 301 -17.22 8.55 12.91
C MET A 301 -16.46 8.44 11.58
N SER A 302 -15.65 9.44 11.25
CA SER A 302 -14.82 9.38 10.03
C SER A 302 -13.73 8.31 10.13
N GLN A 303 -13.15 8.09 11.30
CA GLN A 303 -12.11 7.08 11.51
C GLN A 303 -12.67 5.67 11.45
N GLU A 304 -13.83 5.41 12.05
CA GLU A 304 -14.54 4.13 11.92
C GLU A 304 -14.85 3.83 10.45
N VAL A 305 -15.34 4.83 9.71
CA VAL A 305 -15.56 4.70 8.28
C VAL A 305 -14.24 4.47 7.54
N SER A 306 -13.15 5.14 7.90
CA SER A 306 -11.81 4.93 7.32
C SER A 306 -11.24 3.55 7.62
N LEU A 307 -11.40 3.03 8.84
CA LEU A 307 -10.95 1.69 9.24
C LEU A 307 -11.76 0.63 8.49
N TRP A 308 -13.07 0.79 8.42
CA TRP A 308 -13.94 -0.04 7.59
C TRP A 308 -13.56 0.04 6.10
N LEU A 309 -13.30 1.26 5.61
CA LEU A 309 -12.87 1.53 4.24
C LEU A 309 -11.44 1.07 3.97
N ASN A 310 -10.61 0.73 4.96
CA ASN A 310 -9.19 0.38 4.80
C ASN A 310 -8.83 -0.90 5.59
N ALA A 311 -9.56 -2.00 5.31
CA ALA A 311 -9.44 -3.26 6.05
C ALA A 311 -8.05 -3.93 6.07
N ASP A 312 -7.16 -3.64 5.10
CA ASP A 312 -5.78 -4.16 5.11
C ASP A 312 -4.84 -3.28 5.95
N GLY A 313 -5.36 -2.16 6.45
CA GLY A 313 -4.66 -1.23 7.30
C GLY A 313 -4.93 0.26 7.07
N TYR A 314 -4.80 1.07 8.12
CA TYR A 314 -4.92 2.53 8.10
C TYR A 314 -3.67 3.16 8.73
N HIS A 315 -3.23 4.32 8.22
CA HIS A 315 -2.00 5.01 8.67
C HIS A 315 -0.73 4.12 8.73
N GLY A 316 -0.59 3.15 7.82
CA GLY A 316 0.60 2.29 7.76
C GLY A 316 0.58 1.11 8.74
N VAL A 317 -0.57 0.78 9.31
CA VAL A 317 -0.77 -0.37 10.20
C VAL A 317 -1.68 -1.39 9.53
N SER A 318 -1.25 -2.65 9.39
CA SER A 318 -2.06 -3.77 8.93
C SER A 318 -2.64 -4.59 10.09
N ILE A 319 -3.91 -4.99 9.95
CA ILE A 319 -4.66 -5.73 10.97
C ILE A 319 -4.58 -7.23 10.68
N GLY A 320 -4.13 -8.01 11.66
CA GLY A 320 -4.20 -9.47 11.67
C GLY A 320 -5.25 -10.00 12.64
N ASP A 321 -5.37 -11.33 12.69
CA ASP A 321 -6.31 -12.03 13.56
C ASP A 321 -5.95 -11.88 15.06
N ASP A 322 -6.90 -12.10 15.95
CA ASP A 322 -6.72 -12.13 17.42
C ASP A 322 -6.04 -10.87 18.03
N GLY A 323 -6.33 -9.72 17.42
CA GLY A 323 -5.88 -8.40 17.87
C GLY A 323 -4.41 -8.09 17.55
N TRP A 324 -3.79 -8.86 16.65
CA TRP A 324 -2.44 -8.59 16.19
C TRP A 324 -2.42 -7.45 15.17
N LEU A 325 -1.51 -6.51 15.38
CA LEU A 325 -1.25 -5.39 14.47
C LEU A 325 0.18 -5.47 13.94
N PHE A 326 0.38 -5.07 12.69
CA PHE A 326 1.68 -5.09 12.03
C PHE A 326 1.93 -3.77 11.31
N ARG A 327 3.18 -3.38 11.09
CA ARG A 327 3.46 -2.28 10.16
C ARG A 327 3.19 -2.78 8.74
N THR A 328 2.46 -2.01 7.94
CA THR A 328 2.20 -2.34 6.52
C THR A 328 3.51 -2.49 5.75
N GLN A 329 4.55 -1.76 6.13
CA GLN A 329 5.89 -1.87 5.54
C GLN A 329 6.48 -3.29 5.67
N GLU A 330 6.19 -4.02 6.74
CA GLU A 330 6.64 -5.41 6.90
C GLU A 330 5.99 -6.34 5.87
N LEU A 331 4.69 -6.14 5.60
CA LEU A 331 3.97 -6.85 4.53
C LEU A 331 4.46 -6.45 3.13
N ASP A 332 4.72 -5.16 2.93
CA ASP A 332 5.19 -4.63 1.66
C ASP A 332 6.58 -5.19 1.31
N ARG A 333 7.49 -5.35 2.29
CA ARG A 333 8.80 -6.00 2.08
C ARG A 333 8.70 -7.46 1.61
N LEU A 334 7.62 -8.17 1.96
CA LEU A 334 7.40 -9.55 1.50
C LEU A 334 6.77 -9.61 0.12
N THR A 335 5.92 -8.65 -0.22
CA THR A 335 5.00 -8.77 -1.37
C THR A 335 5.29 -7.80 -2.52
N GLN A 336 6.00 -6.70 -2.25
CA GLN A 336 6.26 -5.63 -3.22
C GLN A 336 7.75 -5.53 -3.57
N ARG A 337 8.02 -4.96 -4.74
CA ARG A 337 9.37 -4.58 -5.17
C ARG A 337 9.88 -3.47 -4.27
N ARG A 338 11.14 -3.58 -3.86
CA ARG A 338 11.81 -2.55 -3.08
C ARG A 338 12.28 -1.43 -4.01
N ASP A 339 11.61 -0.27 -3.96
CA ASP A 339 11.98 0.91 -4.74
C ASP A 339 13.20 1.66 -4.16
N VAL A 340 13.48 1.45 -2.87
CA VAL A 340 14.59 2.09 -2.13
C VAL A 340 15.67 1.05 -1.83
N PRO A 341 16.97 1.34 -2.04
CA PRO A 341 18.04 0.43 -1.62
C PRO A 341 17.98 0.12 -0.13
N GLY A 342 18.22 -1.14 0.26
CA GLY A 342 18.36 -1.52 1.67
C GLY A 342 19.66 -0.97 2.29
N LEU A 343 19.80 -1.13 3.61
CA LEU A 343 20.93 -0.61 4.39
C LEU A 343 22.28 -1.29 4.10
N THR A 344 22.28 -2.41 3.35
CA THR A 344 23.48 -3.22 3.09
C THR A 344 24.68 -2.38 2.59
N ASP A 345 24.47 -1.50 1.61
CA ASP A 345 25.55 -0.66 1.08
C ASP A 345 26.05 0.39 2.08
N GLU A 346 25.14 0.92 2.88
CA GLU A 346 25.45 1.93 3.89
C GLU A 346 26.29 1.35 5.03
N VAL A 347 25.93 0.16 5.50
CA VAL A 347 26.70 -0.57 6.51
C VAL A 347 28.12 -0.87 6.00
N ILE A 348 28.27 -1.28 4.73
CA ILE A 348 29.61 -1.51 4.13
C ILE A 348 30.41 -0.20 4.05
N ARG A 349 29.78 0.90 3.64
CA ARG A 349 30.43 2.23 3.61
C ARG A 349 30.90 2.63 5.00
N LEU A 350 30.06 2.49 6.02
CA LEU A 350 30.41 2.79 7.40
C LEU A 350 31.55 1.91 7.91
N LYS A 351 31.50 0.60 7.67
CA LYS A 351 32.57 -0.31 8.06
C LYS A 351 33.91 0.12 7.48
N ASN A 352 33.92 0.61 6.24
CA ASN A 352 35.14 1.07 5.60
C ASN A 352 35.67 2.37 6.19
N SER A 353 34.79 3.32 6.57
CA SER A 353 35.23 4.57 7.23
C SER A 353 35.75 4.32 8.65
N LEU A 354 35.13 3.40 9.40
CA LEU A 354 35.57 3.04 10.75
C LEU A 354 36.93 2.31 10.78
N LYS A 355 37.28 1.61 9.69
CA LYS A 355 38.55 0.89 9.57
C LYS A 355 39.77 1.81 9.70
N GLU A 356 39.66 3.06 9.26
CA GLU A 356 40.75 4.05 9.35
C GLU A 356 41.09 4.41 10.80
N GLY A 357 40.12 4.31 11.72
CA GLY A 357 40.26 4.62 13.14
C GLY A 357 40.55 3.41 14.05
N ASP A 358 40.80 2.22 13.49
CA ASP A 358 40.88 0.95 14.26
C ASP A 358 39.62 0.70 15.11
N VAL A 359 38.46 1.07 14.55
CA VAL A 359 37.14 0.87 15.17
C VAL A 359 36.43 -0.27 14.46
N HIS A 360 35.95 -1.26 15.22
CA HIS A 360 35.20 -2.38 14.67
C HIS A 360 33.71 -2.03 14.51
N LEU A 361 33.09 -2.54 13.46
CA LEU A 361 31.63 -2.48 13.26
C LEU A 361 31.02 -3.87 13.46
N MET A 362 30.08 -3.96 14.39
CA MET A 362 29.16 -5.07 14.56
C MET A 362 27.76 -4.64 14.14
N LEU A 363 27.13 -5.42 13.29
CA LEU A 363 25.73 -5.25 12.92
C LEU A 363 24.89 -6.27 13.69
N LEU A 364 23.91 -5.77 14.46
CA LEU A 364 22.90 -6.56 15.14
C LEU A 364 21.59 -6.46 14.35
N THR A 365 21.13 -7.58 13.83
CA THR A 365 19.83 -7.62 13.13
C THR A 365 18.75 -8.16 14.07
N VAL A 366 17.66 -7.40 14.20
CA VAL A 366 16.47 -7.78 14.96
C VAL A 366 15.37 -8.18 13.97
N PRO A 367 14.85 -9.42 13.98
CA PRO A 367 13.81 -9.84 13.05
C PRO A 367 12.57 -8.96 13.19
N ASP A 368 11.94 -8.60 12.07
CA ASP A 368 10.64 -7.92 12.11
C ASP A 368 9.57 -8.83 12.75
N LYS A 369 8.54 -8.22 13.34
CA LYS A 369 7.47 -8.93 14.02
C LYS A 369 6.79 -9.95 13.11
N LEU A 370 6.50 -9.58 11.86
CA LEU A 370 5.91 -10.46 10.86
C LEU A 370 6.77 -11.68 10.52
N MET A 371 8.09 -11.57 10.62
CA MET A 371 9.01 -12.69 10.37
C MET A 371 8.83 -13.80 11.41
N LEU A 372 8.50 -13.40 12.65
CA LEU A 372 8.31 -14.32 13.79
C LEU A 372 6.84 -14.71 14.03
N TYR A 373 5.89 -13.86 13.65
CA TYR A 373 4.46 -14.09 13.86
C TYR A 373 3.68 -13.87 12.55
N PRO A 374 3.91 -14.69 11.51
CA PRO A 374 3.16 -14.61 10.25
C PRO A 374 1.71 -15.12 10.36
N GLU A 375 1.43 -15.99 11.34
CA GLU A 375 0.16 -16.70 11.47
C GLU A 375 -1.08 -15.81 11.54
N PRO A 376 -1.07 -14.66 12.25
CA PRO A 376 -2.23 -13.78 12.33
C PRO A 376 -2.59 -13.10 11.00
N ILE A 377 -1.67 -13.01 10.04
CA ILE A 377 -1.95 -12.45 8.71
C ILE A 377 -2.32 -13.57 7.72
N LEU A 378 -1.51 -14.63 7.72
CA LEU A 378 -1.67 -15.79 6.85
C LEU A 378 -1.71 -17.05 7.72
N PRO A 379 -2.92 -17.52 8.08
CA PRO A 379 -3.09 -18.72 8.90
C PRO A 379 -2.55 -19.97 8.20
N ALA A 380 -1.38 -20.42 8.63
CA ALA A 380 -0.70 -21.61 8.11
C ALA A 380 0.25 -22.18 9.15
N LYS A 381 0.83 -23.35 8.87
CA LYS A 381 1.87 -23.96 9.70
C LYS A 381 3.24 -23.53 9.19
N TYR A 382 4.00 -22.81 10.02
CA TYR A 382 5.34 -22.36 9.70
C TYR A 382 6.38 -23.16 10.47
N TRP A 383 7.41 -23.63 9.75
CA TRP A 383 8.53 -24.37 10.34
C TRP A 383 9.75 -23.49 10.59
N ALA A 384 9.85 -22.37 9.87
CA ALA A 384 10.93 -21.40 9.95
C ALA A 384 10.37 -19.96 9.81
N PRO A 385 11.16 -18.94 10.17
CA PRO A 385 10.81 -17.53 9.98
C PRO A 385 10.47 -17.19 8.54
N VAL A 386 9.58 -16.21 8.34
CA VAL A 386 9.26 -15.67 7.01
C VAL A 386 10.22 -14.54 6.70
N LEU A 387 11.23 -14.80 5.87
CA LEU A 387 12.28 -13.84 5.57
C LEU A 387 11.95 -13.02 4.31
N PRO A 388 12.22 -11.71 4.28
CA PRO A 388 12.11 -10.92 3.05
C PRO A 388 12.98 -11.47 1.92
N PRO A 389 12.55 -11.36 0.65
CA PRO A 389 13.36 -11.76 -0.50
C PRO A 389 14.75 -11.10 -0.46
N GLY A 390 15.80 -11.89 -0.67
CA GLY A 390 17.19 -11.41 -0.70
C GLY A 390 17.87 -11.20 0.66
N TYR A 391 17.17 -11.43 1.79
CA TYR A 391 17.72 -11.21 3.13
C TYR A 391 19.01 -12.01 3.39
N HIS A 392 19.05 -13.32 3.08
CA HIS A 392 20.27 -14.12 3.24
C HIS A 392 21.42 -13.61 2.39
N SER A 393 21.16 -13.24 1.12
CA SER A 393 22.15 -12.67 0.23
C SER A 393 22.72 -11.35 0.76
N ALA A 394 21.89 -10.52 1.41
CA ALA A 394 22.33 -9.30 2.08
C ALA A 394 23.28 -9.61 3.25
N LEU A 395 22.93 -10.57 4.12
CA LEU A 395 23.79 -11.00 5.23
C LEU A 395 25.13 -11.58 4.74
N GLU A 396 25.12 -12.42 3.71
CA GLU A 396 26.34 -12.98 3.12
C GLU A 396 27.23 -11.90 2.52
N ARG A 397 26.63 -10.90 1.86
CA ARG A 397 27.37 -9.76 1.31
C ARG A 397 28.02 -8.93 2.40
N LEU A 398 27.34 -8.67 3.51
CA LEU A 398 27.88 -7.98 4.68
C LEU A 398 29.05 -8.75 5.31
N ARG A 399 28.88 -10.05 5.53
CA ARG A 399 29.93 -10.92 6.09
C ARG A 399 31.15 -10.98 5.17
N SER A 400 30.93 -11.09 3.86
CA SER A 400 32.00 -11.08 2.85
C SER A 400 32.74 -9.74 2.79
N ALA A 401 32.07 -8.63 3.10
CA ALA A 401 32.69 -7.32 3.27
C ALA A 401 33.45 -7.17 4.60
N GLY A 402 33.44 -8.19 5.47
CA GLY A 402 34.11 -8.20 6.77
C GLY A 402 33.38 -7.42 7.86
N VAL A 403 32.04 -7.28 7.75
CA VAL A 403 31.19 -6.81 8.84
C VAL A 403 30.93 -7.97 9.80
N ASP A 404 31.03 -7.75 11.10
CA ASP A 404 30.65 -8.74 12.11
C ASP A 404 29.13 -8.72 12.27
N VAL A 405 28.43 -9.68 11.65
CA VAL A 405 26.96 -9.70 11.60
C VAL A 405 26.40 -10.73 12.57
N LEU A 406 25.65 -10.24 13.56
CA LEU A 406 24.84 -11.06 14.46
C LEU A 406 23.38 -11.07 13.99
N ASP A 407 22.94 -12.25 13.57
CA ASP A 407 21.54 -12.53 13.20
C ASP A 407 20.95 -13.50 14.21
N PHE A 408 19.88 -13.05 14.88
CA PHE A 408 19.17 -13.81 15.92
C PHE A 408 17.82 -14.35 15.45
N THR A 409 17.52 -14.27 14.16
CA THR A 409 16.21 -14.62 13.60
C THR A 409 15.80 -16.05 13.94
N ASP A 410 16.64 -17.04 13.66
CA ASP A 410 16.35 -18.46 13.96
C ASP A 410 16.26 -18.73 15.47
N LYS A 411 17.09 -18.06 16.28
CA LYS A 411 17.06 -18.27 17.73
C LYS A 411 15.78 -17.70 18.34
N LEU A 412 15.40 -16.48 17.94
CA LEU A 412 14.16 -15.87 18.40
C LEU A 412 12.94 -16.63 17.89
N TRP A 413 13.02 -17.23 16.70
CA TRP A 413 11.98 -18.14 16.21
C TRP A 413 11.73 -19.33 17.13
N ASP A 414 12.78 -19.95 17.64
CA ASP A 414 12.65 -21.06 18.58
C ASP A 414 12.14 -20.57 19.95
N GLU A 415 12.63 -19.41 20.40
CA GLU A 415 12.26 -18.84 21.70
C GLU A 415 10.80 -18.36 21.75
N ARG A 416 10.22 -17.95 20.61
CA ARG A 416 8.81 -17.54 20.52
C ARG A 416 7.83 -18.61 20.99
N ARG A 417 8.24 -19.88 20.98
CA ARG A 417 7.44 -21.02 21.45
C ARG A 417 7.34 -21.08 22.97
N ARG A 418 8.26 -20.43 23.68
CA ARG A 418 8.34 -20.42 25.16
C ARG A 418 7.70 -19.18 25.75
N GLN A 419 7.85 -18.04 25.07
CA GLN A 419 7.37 -16.75 25.55
C GLN A 419 7.07 -15.80 24.37
N PRO A 420 6.13 -14.86 24.52
CA PRO A 420 5.91 -13.83 23.53
C PRO A 420 7.15 -12.93 23.43
N LEU A 421 7.52 -12.58 22.20
CA LEU A 421 8.71 -11.76 21.91
C LEU A 421 8.35 -10.37 21.40
N TYR A 422 7.12 -10.19 20.94
CA TYR A 422 6.55 -8.92 20.50
C TYR A 422 5.21 -8.72 21.19
N PHE A 423 4.84 -7.46 21.41
CA PHE A 423 3.47 -7.10 21.77
C PHE A 423 2.53 -7.34 20.60
N LYS A 424 1.24 -7.52 20.85
CA LYS A 424 0.25 -7.68 19.77
C LYS A 424 -0.06 -6.38 19.07
N GLN A 425 -0.16 -5.28 19.82
CA GLN A 425 -0.64 -3.97 19.36
C GLN A 425 0.47 -2.94 19.15
N ASP A 426 1.74 -3.37 19.30
CA ASP A 426 2.92 -2.53 19.17
C ASP A 426 3.93 -3.11 18.16
N SER A 427 4.74 -2.24 17.57
CA SER A 427 5.77 -2.58 16.57
C SER A 427 7.12 -3.00 17.17
N HIS A 428 7.30 -2.84 18.48
CA HIS A 428 8.51 -3.16 19.22
C HIS A 428 8.44 -4.53 19.90
N TRP A 429 9.63 -5.05 20.18
CA TRP A 429 9.81 -6.26 20.96
C TRP A 429 9.41 -6.08 22.43
N ARG A 430 9.15 -7.19 23.12
CA ARG A 430 8.97 -7.19 24.57
C ARG A 430 10.34 -7.16 25.28
N ALA A 431 10.31 -6.75 26.56
CA ALA A 431 11.52 -6.63 27.37
C ALA A 431 12.28 -7.96 27.50
N GLU A 432 11.57 -9.09 27.50
CA GLU A 432 12.14 -10.43 27.58
C GLU A 432 13.00 -10.74 26.35
N ALA A 433 12.54 -10.37 25.15
CA ALA A 433 13.28 -10.55 23.90
C ALA A 433 14.52 -9.64 23.83
N MET A 434 14.36 -8.37 24.20
CA MET A 434 15.45 -7.41 24.29
C MET A 434 16.55 -7.88 25.26
N LYS A 435 16.17 -8.38 26.44
CA LYS A 435 17.10 -8.90 27.45
C LYS A 435 17.87 -10.13 26.96
N GLU A 436 17.18 -11.07 26.31
CA GLU A 436 17.83 -12.24 25.72
C GLU A 436 18.85 -11.83 24.62
N LEU A 437 18.55 -10.79 23.83
CA LEU A 437 19.52 -10.25 22.89
C LEU A 437 20.71 -9.60 23.58
N ALA A 438 20.48 -8.77 24.61
CA ALA A 438 21.56 -8.12 25.35
C ALA A 438 22.53 -9.15 25.96
N VAL A 439 22.02 -10.26 26.52
CA VAL A 439 22.83 -11.38 27.04
C VAL A 439 23.69 -12.01 25.95
N GLN A 440 23.14 -12.25 24.77
CA GLN A 440 23.89 -12.88 23.69
C GLN A 440 24.92 -11.96 23.06
N VAL A 441 24.54 -10.71 22.82
CA VAL A 441 25.43 -9.68 22.30
C VAL A 441 26.60 -9.47 23.25
N SER A 442 26.35 -9.39 24.56
CA SER A 442 27.43 -9.25 25.56
C SER A 442 28.40 -10.43 25.55
N ARG A 443 27.92 -11.68 25.42
CA ARG A 443 28.78 -12.87 25.31
C ARG A 443 29.67 -12.81 24.07
N HIS A 444 29.11 -12.38 22.94
CA HIS A 444 29.88 -12.23 21.70
C HIS A 444 30.90 -11.11 21.81
N ILE A 445 30.53 -9.94 22.36
CA ILE A 445 31.45 -8.82 22.59
C ILE A 445 32.60 -9.23 23.52
N ARG A 446 32.31 -9.90 24.64
CA ARG A 446 33.35 -10.39 25.57
C ARG A 446 34.34 -11.34 24.90
N LYS A 447 33.87 -12.18 23.98
CA LYS A 447 34.70 -13.14 23.26
C LYS A 447 35.54 -12.48 22.15
N THR A 448 34.91 -11.60 21.37
CA THR A 448 35.48 -11.08 20.11
C THR A 448 36.19 -9.74 20.28
N TYR A 449 35.71 -8.91 21.22
CA TYR A 449 36.18 -7.55 21.46
C TYR A 449 36.48 -7.31 22.96
N PRO A 450 37.41 -8.05 23.58
CA PRO A 450 37.68 -7.93 25.02
C PRO A 450 38.11 -6.51 25.46
N LYS A 451 38.72 -5.73 24.56
CA LYS A 451 39.10 -4.32 24.81
C LYS A 451 37.90 -3.37 24.90
N ALA A 452 36.72 -3.81 24.49
CA ALA A 452 35.47 -3.06 24.55
C ALA A 452 34.68 -3.32 25.84
N VAL A 453 35.24 -4.11 26.77
CA VAL A 453 34.57 -4.53 28.01
C VAL A 453 35.35 -4.02 29.22
N ASN A 454 34.63 -3.76 30.32
CA ASN A 454 35.23 -3.57 31.64
C ASN A 454 34.93 -4.80 32.51
N ASP A 455 35.97 -5.43 33.07
CA ASP A 455 35.82 -6.59 33.93
C ASP A 455 35.35 -6.24 35.35
N GLN A 456 35.23 -4.95 35.66
CA GLN A 456 34.64 -4.50 36.91
C GLN A 456 33.12 -4.70 36.89
N THR A 457 32.59 -5.25 37.98
CA THR A 457 31.14 -5.30 38.20
C THR A 457 30.67 -3.89 38.56
N PRO A 458 29.79 -3.27 37.75
CA PRO A 458 29.32 -1.92 38.03
C PRO A 458 28.41 -1.98 39.27
N LEU A 459 28.58 -1.02 40.18
CA LEU A 459 27.63 -0.85 41.28
C LEU A 459 26.36 -0.24 40.70
N VAL A 460 25.28 -1.00 40.70
CA VAL A 460 23.99 -0.60 40.11
C VAL A 460 22.87 -0.87 41.09
N ASP A 461 21.95 0.08 41.19
CA ASP A 461 20.69 -0.13 41.91
C ASP A 461 19.65 -0.59 40.89
N ALA A 462 19.12 -1.79 41.12
CA ALA A 462 18.10 -2.39 40.26
C ALA A 462 16.70 -2.13 40.83
N GLU A 463 15.79 -1.73 39.97
CA GLU A 463 14.38 -1.47 40.29
C GLU A 463 13.48 -2.26 39.34
N PHE A 464 12.47 -2.94 39.87
CA PHE A 464 11.44 -3.57 39.04
C PHE A 464 10.46 -2.51 38.56
N ILE A 465 10.31 -2.39 37.25
CA ILE A 465 9.41 -1.42 36.61
C ILE A 465 8.32 -2.19 35.88
N GLU A 466 7.07 -1.86 36.16
CA GLU A 466 5.93 -2.30 35.37
C GLU A 466 5.39 -1.13 34.56
N ARG A 467 5.13 -1.36 33.27
CA ARG A 467 4.49 -0.37 32.40
C ARG A 467 3.35 -1.00 31.64
N GLN A 468 2.35 -0.17 31.37
CA GLN A 468 1.19 -0.50 30.56
C GLN A 468 1.02 0.56 29.50
N ASP A 469 0.81 0.12 28.27
CA ASP A 469 0.62 0.99 27.11
C ASP A 469 -0.29 0.28 26.10
N LEU A 470 -0.97 1.06 25.27
CA LEU A 470 -1.78 0.53 24.19
C LEU A 470 -0.92 0.04 23.01
N GLY A 471 0.25 0.66 22.83
CA GLY A 471 1.14 0.40 21.71
C GLY A 471 0.98 1.41 20.58
N ASP A 472 2.05 1.59 19.81
CA ASP A 472 2.17 2.56 18.72
C ASP A 472 1.21 2.24 17.55
N LEU A 473 1.04 0.96 17.20
CA LEU A 473 0.18 0.54 16.09
C LEU A 473 -1.31 0.73 16.42
N ALA A 474 -1.74 0.38 17.63
CA ALA A 474 -3.12 0.63 18.06
C ALA A 474 -3.41 2.13 18.15
N SER A 475 -2.46 2.92 18.67
CA SER A 475 -2.57 4.38 18.73
C SER A 475 -2.63 5.02 17.33
N ALA A 476 -1.93 4.46 16.35
CA ALA A 476 -1.94 4.95 14.97
C ALA A 476 -3.26 4.63 14.21
N LEU A 477 -3.94 3.53 14.55
CA LEU A 477 -5.22 3.16 13.92
C LEU A 477 -6.37 4.07 14.36
N THR A 478 -6.39 4.48 15.63
CA THR A 478 -7.50 5.21 16.24
C THR A 478 -6.98 6.42 16.98
N SER A 479 -7.25 7.64 16.47
CA SER A 479 -6.80 8.87 17.16
C SER A 479 -7.81 9.37 18.20
N SER A 480 -8.95 8.69 18.38
CA SER A 480 -10.00 9.11 19.28
C SER A 480 -10.51 7.93 20.10
N GLU A 481 -10.11 7.89 21.38
CA GLU A 481 -10.40 6.84 22.37
C GLU A 481 -10.03 5.41 21.92
N PRO A 482 -8.75 5.17 21.58
CA PRO A 482 -8.28 3.86 21.13
C PRO A 482 -8.49 2.75 22.18
N GLU A 483 -8.55 3.10 23.47
CA GLU A 483 -8.89 2.21 24.60
C GLU A 483 -10.28 1.55 24.50
N ASN A 484 -11.19 2.06 23.68
CA ASN A 484 -12.50 1.43 23.47
C ASN A 484 -12.44 0.20 22.55
N HIS A 485 -11.42 0.13 21.69
CA HIS A 485 -11.27 -0.93 20.69
C HIS A 485 -10.12 -1.89 21.02
N TRP A 486 -9.17 -1.40 21.81
CA TRP A 486 -7.89 -2.05 22.06
C TRP A 486 -7.60 -2.04 23.56
N SER A 487 -6.98 -3.11 24.05
CA SER A 487 -6.64 -3.26 25.48
C SER A 487 -5.15 -3.07 25.70
N ALA A 488 -4.77 -2.22 26.64
CA ALA A 488 -3.37 -2.02 27.00
C ALA A 488 -2.66 -3.34 27.32
N GLU A 489 -1.43 -3.49 26.82
CA GLU A 489 -0.53 -4.58 27.15
C GLU A 489 0.39 -4.14 28.28
N SER A 490 0.89 -5.10 29.06
CA SER A 490 1.84 -4.84 30.14
C SER A 490 3.20 -5.48 29.88
N THR A 491 4.24 -4.83 30.42
CA THR A 491 5.61 -5.34 30.41
C THR A 491 6.28 -5.08 31.74
N GLN A 492 7.11 -6.03 32.17
CA GLN A 492 7.93 -5.93 33.36
C GLN A 492 9.40 -5.85 32.96
N MET A 493 10.11 -4.92 33.59
CA MET A 493 11.48 -4.57 33.25
C MET A 493 12.31 -4.42 34.51
N VAL A 494 13.62 -4.42 34.34
CA VAL A 494 14.57 -4.07 35.39
C VAL A 494 15.25 -2.77 34.99
N GLY A 495 14.86 -1.68 35.65
CA GLY A 495 15.55 -0.39 35.53
C GLY A 495 16.86 -0.42 36.32
N LEU A 496 17.92 0.18 35.78
CA LEU A 496 19.25 0.18 36.39
C LEU A 496 19.76 1.61 36.58
N ARG A 497 19.92 2.02 37.84
CA ARG A 497 20.53 3.31 38.19
C ARG A 497 22.05 3.21 38.24
N GLY A 498 22.72 4.32 37.96
CA GLY A 498 24.18 4.42 38.01
C GLY A 498 24.92 3.96 36.74
N LEU A 499 24.21 3.44 35.74
CA LEU A 499 24.73 3.11 34.40
C LEU A 499 24.40 4.20 33.37
N HIS A 500 24.83 5.43 33.64
CA HIS A 500 24.57 6.53 32.70
C HIS A 500 25.41 6.38 31.42
N GLY A 501 24.79 6.72 30.29
CA GLY A 501 25.49 6.76 29.01
C GLY A 501 26.65 7.75 29.04
N SER A 502 27.75 7.40 28.38
CA SER A 502 28.96 8.22 28.39
C SER A 502 29.59 8.30 27.01
N ILE A 503 29.79 9.53 26.53
CA ILE A 503 30.50 9.81 25.28
C ILE A 503 31.93 9.24 25.29
N LYS A 504 32.51 9.01 26.48
CA LYS A 504 33.84 8.41 26.63
C LYS A 504 33.84 6.88 26.59
N SER A 505 32.67 6.24 26.49
CA SER A 505 32.57 4.79 26.42
C SER A 505 33.33 4.24 25.21
N SER A 506 33.99 3.10 25.37
CA SER A 506 34.68 2.38 24.30
C SER A 506 33.70 1.76 23.30
N VAL A 507 32.41 1.68 23.65
CA VAL A 507 31.34 1.13 22.82
C VAL A 507 30.35 2.24 22.48
N LEU A 508 30.03 2.34 21.19
CA LEU A 508 28.96 3.17 20.66
C LEU A 508 27.84 2.26 20.14
N VAL A 509 26.61 2.49 20.59
CA VAL A 509 25.41 1.83 20.07
C VAL A 509 24.67 2.81 19.16
N ILE A 510 24.32 2.35 17.97
CA ILE A 510 23.47 3.05 17.00
C ILE A 510 22.18 2.27 16.90
N GLY A 511 21.04 2.94 17.01
CA GLY A 511 19.75 2.35 16.70
C GLY A 511 18.61 3.32 16.99
N GLY A 512 17.47 3.04 16.38
CA GLY A 512 16.28 3.88 16.55
C GLY A 512 15.38 3.40 17.68
N ASP A 513 14.09 3.33 17.36
CA ASP A 513 12.99 3.05 18.27
C ASP A 513 13.16 1.74 19.08
N LEU A 514 13.59 0.63 18.46
CA LEU A 514 13.83 -0.66 19.12
C LEU A 514 14.84 -0.58 20.26
N VAL A 515 15.86 0.27 20.11
CA VAL A 515 16.92 0.43 21.10
C VAL A 515 16.40 1.24 22.29
N ASN A 516 15.53 2.22 22.05
CA ASN A 516 15.15 3.24 23.02
C ASN A 516 13.72 3.11 23.57
N VAL A 517 12.90 2.17 23.09
CA VAL A 517 11.46 2.01 23.41
C VAL A 517 11.13 2.11 24.91
N PHE A 518 11.98 1.58 25.79
CA PHE A 518 11.74 1.59 27.23
C PHE A 518 12.30 2.80 27.97
N ASP A 519 12.95 3.76 27.30
CA ASP A 519 13.52 4.95 27.95
C ASP A 519 13.14 6.27 27.28
N ASP A 520 12.71 6.25 26.02
CA ASP A 520 12.21 7.46 25.34
C ASP A 520 10.77 7.75 25.78
N PRO A 521 10.48 8.93 26.37
CA PRO A 521 9.14 9.30 26.82
C PRO A 521 8.10 9.43 25.69
N ASN A 522 8.55 9.52 24.43
CA ASN A 522 7.68 9.67 23.27
C ASN A 522 7.37 8.34 22.57
N LEU A 523 8.01 7.24 22.98
CA LEU A 523 7.75 5.92 22.47
C LEU A 523 6.77 5.17 23.38
N SER A 524 6.09 4.20 22.81
CA SER A 524 5.21 3.29 23.53
C SER A 524 5.99 2.54 24.60
N PHE A 525 5.37 2.33 25.76
CA PHE A 525 6.03 1.76 26.93
C PHE A 525 7.25 2.56 27.43
N GLY A 526 7.44 3.80 26.98
CA GLY A 526 8.41 4.75 27.51
C GLY A 526 8.00 5.29 28.90
N PRO A 527 8.91 5.93 29.64
CA PRO A 527 8.55 6.60 30.87
C PRO A 527 7.90 7.94 30.48
N GLY A 528 6.65 8.23 30.88
CA GLY A 528 5.96 9.48 30.48
C GLY A 528 6.66 10.80 30.86
N ALA A 529 7.80 10.72 31.56
CA ALA A 529 8.79 11.76 31.78
C ALA A 529 10.19 11.11 31.89
N PRO A 530 11.29 11.87 31.77
CA PRO A 530 12.64 11.32 31.98
C PRO A 530 12.76 10.56 33.30
N THR A 531 13.42 9.39 33.26
CA THR A 531 13.59 8.49 34.42
C THR A 531 15.06 8.30 34.77
N ASP A 532 15.34 8.19 36.07
CA ASP A 532 16.67 7.89 36.59
C ASP A 532 16.96 6.37 36.66
N ALA A 533 15.96 5.53 36.39
CA ALA A 533 16.06 4.06 36.34
C ALA A 533 15.79 3.54 34.91
N PRO A 534 16.68 3.80 33.96
CA PRO A 534 16.48 3.43 32.57
C PRO A 534 16.58 1.90 32.38
N ALA A 535 15.87 1.36 31.39
CA ALA A 535 15.68 -0.08 31.16
C ALA A 535 15.93 -0.54 29.71
N SER A 536 16.29 0.38 28.81
CA SER A 536 16.51 0.12 27.38
C SER A 536 17.65 -0.86 27.08
N PHE A 537 17.74 -1.27 25.80
CA PHE A 537 18.75 -2.21 25.34
C PHE A 537 20.19 -1.79 25.68
N PRO A 538 20.62 -0.52 25.47
CA PRO A 538 21.97 -0.08 25.83
C PRO A 538 22.25 -0.17 27.33
N ILE A 539 21.25 0.01 28.18
CA ILE A 539 21.40 -0.09 29.64
C ILE A 539 21.59 -1.54 30.06
N GLN A 540 20.75 -2.45 29.55
CA GLN A 540 20.91 -3.88 29.82
C GLN A 540 22.27 -4.38 29.30
N LEU A 541 22.64 -4.02 28.07
CA LEU A 541 23.93 -4.39 27.49
C LEU A 541 25.10 -3.78 28.29
N GLY A 542 25.02 -2.50 28.65
CA GLY A 542 26.05 -1.83 29.44
C GLY A 542 26.30 -2.48 30.81
N SER A 543 25.22 -2.91 31.48
CA SER A 543 25.35 -3.66 32.74
C SER A 543 26.12 -4.97 32.56
N LEU A 544 25.88 -5.67 31.44
CA LEU A 544 26.54 -6.92 31.09
C LEU A 544 27.97 -6.72 30.58
N LEU A 545 28.31 -5.51 30.10
CA LEU A 545 29.67 -5.13 29.68
C LEU A 545 30.48 -4.42 30.77
N GLY A 546 29.84 -4.10 31.89
CA GLY A 546 30.47 -3.52 33.07
C GLY A 546 30.64 -2.00 33.06
N HIS A 547 30.01 -1.29 32.12
CA HIS A 547 30.05 0.17 32.04
C HIS A 547 28.91 0.74 31.18
N GLY A 548 28.60 2.03 31.35
CA GLY A 548 27.65 2.74 30.50
C GLY A 548 28.13 2.84 29.04
N LEU A 549 27.20 2.84 28.09
CA LEU A 549 27.49 2.88 26.65
C LEU A 549 27.26 4.29 26.09
N ASP A 550 27.94 4.65 24.99
CA ASP A 550 27.52 5.81 24.19
C ASP A 550 26.40 5.36 23.26
N VAL A 551 25.39 6.20 23.07
CA VAL A 551 24.21 5.87 22.26
C VAL A 551 23.89 7.06 21.36
N ILE A 552 23.65 6.78 20.09
CA ILE A 552 23.11 7.76 19.14
C ILE A 552 21.92 7.16 18.40
N ASP A 553 20.97 8.02 18.07
CA ASP A 553 19.83 7.65 17.23
C ASP A 553 20.25 7.51 15.75
N GLU A 554 19.54 6.69 14.97
CA GLU A 554 19.82 6.52 13.53
C GLU A 554 19.70 7.84 12.74
N SER A 555 18.83 8.76 13.18
CA SER A 555 18.73 10.10 12.59
C SER A 555 20.00 10.95 12.77
N GLN A 556 20.87 10.58 13.71
CA GLN A 556 22.12 11.26 14.04
C GLN A 556 23.35 10.60 13.39
N THR A 557 23.16 9.76 12.37
CA THR A 557 24.25 9.11 11.61
C THR A 557 25.26 10.09 11.02
N SER A 558 24.90 11.36 10.81
CA SER A 558 25.83 12.42 10.41
C SER A 558 26.90 12.74 11.47
N GLU A 559 26.62 12.50 12.75
CA GLU A 559 27.57 12.66 13.86
C GLU A 559 28.51 11.46 14.02
N LEU A 560 28.27 10.36 13.31
CA LEU A 560 28.94 9.09 13.56
C LEU A 560 30.47 9.15 13.38
N THR A 561 30.94 9.91 12.40
CA THR A 561 32.39 10.08 12.19
C THR A 561 33.06 10.77 13.37
N SER A 562 32.43 11.80 13.96
CA SER A 562 33.02 12.49 15.12
C SER A 562 32.84 11.69 16.41
N ARG A 563 31.68 11.02 16.58
CA ARG A 563 31.35 10.19 17.73
C ARG A 563 32.12 8.87 17.80
N SER A 564 32.59 8.35 16.67
CA SER A 564 33.36 7.11 16.62
C SER A 564 34.83 7.28 17.03
N VAL A 565 35.32 8.51 17.19
CA VAL A 565 36.69 8.79 17.62
C VAL A 565 36.92 8.24 19.03
N GLY A 566 37.95 7.39 19.18
CA GLY A 566 38.33 6.79 20.47
C GLY A 566 37.49 5.56 20.87
N LYS A 567 36.48 5.18 20.07
CA LYS A 567 35.74 3.93 20.27
C LYS A 567 36.59 2.73 19.90
N LYS A 568 36.18 1.55 20.39
CA LYS A 568 36.71 0.24 20.02
C LYS A 568 35.70 -0.57 19.23
N LEU A 569 34.42 -0.35 19.50
CA LEU A 569 33.33 -1.05 18.86
C LEU A 569 32.16 -0.11 18.62
N VAL A 570 31.62 -0.16 17.42
CA VAL A 570 30.31 0.38 17.06
C VAL A 570 29.35 -0.81 16.88
N VAL A 571 28.25 -0.81 17.62
CA VAL A 571 27.16 -1.79 17.50
C VAL A 571 25.99 -1.08 16.84
N TRP A 572 25.66 -1.45 15.60
CA TRP A 572 24.50 -0.92 14.92
C TRP A 572 23.35 -1.92 14.97
N VAL A 573 22.28 -1.56 15.65
CA VAL A 573 21.06 -2.35 15.78
C VAL A 573 20.07 -1.92 14.71
N VAL A 574 19.74 -2.82 13.79
CA VAL A 574 18.81 -2.58 12.68
C VAL A 574 17.71 -3.63 12.65
N ARG A 575 16.57 -3.27 12.07
CA ARG A 575 15.54 -4.26 11.74
C ARG A 575 15.99 -5.10 10.56
N ALA A 576 15.76 -6.40 10.62
CA ALA A 576 16.17 -7.35 9.58
C ALA A 576 15.58 -7.00 8.21
N GLY A 577 14.33 -6.51 8.17
CA GLY A 577 13.68 -6.09 6.94
C GLY A 577 14.24 -4.82 6.29
N ASP A 578 15.15 -4.09 6.95
CA ASP A 578 15.82 -2.91 6.36
C ASP A 578 17.09 -3.28 5.57
N LEU A 579 17.60 -4.51 5.72
CA LEU A 579 18.68 -5.05 4.89
C LEU A 579 18.17 -5.43 3.51
#